data_AF-A0A0V0GWB9-F1
#
_entry.id   AF-A0A0V0GWB9-F1
#
_cell.length_a   1.000
_cell.length_b   1.000
_cell.length_c   1.000
_cell.angle_alpha   90.00
_cell.angle_beta   90.00
_cell.angle_gamma   90.00
#
_symmetry.space_group_name_H-M   'P 1'
#
loop_
_entity.id
_entity.type
_entity.pdbx_description
1 polymer ?
#
loop_
_entity_poly.entity_id
_entity_poly.type
_entity_poly.pdbx_seq_one_letter_code
_entity_poly.pdbx_strand_id
1 'polypeptide(L)'
;MWAGWCTKVVCDHLGYGVKTGLPYLWHSKASNPFVNLKKEYNGLFWQEEMIPFFQSVILPKKCTNAQECYLELAKQAKEKLGPVDPYFNNLADAMVTWIEAWEEFNAPAKVKNGTA
;
A
#
# COMPACT_ATOMS: atom_id res chain seq x y z
N MET A 1 -4.45 -8.41 -0.76
CA MET A 1 -3.06 -8.76 -0.37
C MET A 1 -2.16 -7.53 -0.29
N TRP A 2 -1.95 -6.80 -1.40
CA TRP A 2 -1.08 -5.61 -1.47
C TRP A 2 -1.15 -4.68 -0.25
N ALA A 3 -2.34 -4.15 0.06
CA ALA A 3 -2.52 -3.24 1.19
C ALA A 3 -2.04 -3.82 2.53
N GLY A 4 -2.28 -5.12 2.79
CA GLY A 4 -1.84 -5.78 4.01
C GLY A 4 -0.32 -5.88 4.11
N TRP A 5 0.37 -6.16 3.00
CA TRP A 5 1.83 -6.16 2.94
C TRP A 5 2.43 -4.77 3.15
N CYS A 6 1.86 -3.75 2.50
CA CYS A 6 2.26 -2.36 2.72
C CYS A 6 2.08 -1.96 4.19
N THR A 7 0.91 -2.22 4.78
CA THR A 7 0.66 -1.94 6.19
C THR A 7 1.66 -2.66 7.09
N LYS A 8 1.97 -3.94 6.82
CA LYS A 8 2.95 -4.69 7.61
C LYS A 8 4.33 -4.04 7.59
N VAL A 9 4.85 -3.71 6.41
CA VAL A 9 6.16 -3.05 6.26
C VAL A 9 6.20 -1.72 7.00
N VAL A 10 5.16 -0.89 6.85
CA VAL A 10 5.06 0.42 7.53
C VAL A 10 4.99 0.24 9.06
N CYS A 11 4.13 -0.66 9.54
CA CYS A 11 3.99 -0.93 10.97
C CYS A 11 5.30 -1.44 11.58
N ASP A 12 5.99 -2.36 10.92
CA ASP A 12 7.26 -2.91 11.41
C ASP A 12 8.33 -1.83 11.53
N HIS A 13 8.45 -0.98 10.50
CA HIS A 13 9.42 0.12 10.51
C HIS A 13 9.14 1.13 11.63
N LEU A 14 7.87 1.43 11.89
CA LEU A 14 7.44 2.36 12.94
C LEU A 14 7.35 1.70 14.34
N GLY A 15 7.58 0.40 14.46
CA GLY A 15 7.48 -0.34 15.72
C GLY A 15 6.04 -0.53 16.22
N TYR A 16 5.05 -0.50 15.32
CA TYR A 16 3.65 -0.72 15.65
C TYR A 16 3.26 -2.20 15.60
N GLY A 17 2.49 -2.63 16.60
CA GLY A 17 1.87 -3.95 16.58
C GLY A 17 0.62 -3.98 15.70
N VAL A 18 0.43 -5.04 14.92
CA VAL A 18 -0.80 -5.28 14.16
C VAL A 18 -1.69 -6.25 14.94
N LYS A 19 -2.91 -5.84 15.25
CA LYS A 19 -3.93 -6.71 15.86
C LYS A 19 -5.04 -6.97 14.86
N THR A 20 -5.33 -8.24 14.58
CA THR A 20 -6.50 -8.62 13.81
C THR A 20 -7.71 -8.78 14.72
N GLY A 21 -8.85 -8.22 14.32
CA GLY A 21 -10.14 -8.43 14.99
C GLY A 21 -10.80 -9.76 14.59
N LEU A 22 -11.92 -10.08 15.23
CA LEU A 22 -12.78 -11.18 14.77
C LEU A 22 -13.29 -10.89 13.35
N PRO A 23 -13.43 -11.89 12.47
CA PRO A 23 -14.01 -11.68 11.14
C PRO A 23 -15.44 -11.15 11.30
N TYR A 24 -15.68 -9.90 10.91
CA TYR A 24 -17.00 -9.26 11.00
C TYR A 24 -17.64 -9.03 9.63
N LEU A 25 -16.96 -9.39 8.54
CA LEU A 25 -17.48 -9.28 7.18
C LEU A 25 -18.05 -10.64 6.74
N TRP A 26 -19.38 -10.73 6.66
CA TRP A 26 -20.07 -11.88 6.09
C TRP A 26 -20.27 -11.68 4.59
N HIS A 27 -19.62 -12.49 3.75
CA HIS A 27 -19.79 -12.43 2.30
C HIS A 27 -20.55 -13.66 1.79
N SER A 28 -21.79 -13.45 1.34
CA SER A 28 -22.66 -14.52 0.82
C SER A 28 -22.47 -14.82 -0.67
N LYS A 29 -21.51 -14.16 -1.33
CA LYS A 29 -21.27 -14.30 -2.78
C LYS A 29 -20.00 -15.12 -2.99
N ALA A 30 -20.15 -16.38 -3.38
CA ALA A 30 -19.02 -17.17 -3.87
C ALA A 30 -18.82 -16.85 -5.37
N SER A 31 -17.67 -16.29 -5.73
CA SER A 31 -17.27 -16.18 -7.13
C SER A 31 -16.92 -17.56 -7.68
N ASN A 32 -17.07 -17.76 -9.00
CA ASN A 32 -16.63 -19.00 -9.63
C ASN A 32 -15.08 -19.08 -9.57
N PRO A 33 -14.49 -20.08 -8.89
CA PRO A 33 -13.04 -20.12 -8.68
C PRO A 33 -12.24 -20.20 -9.98
N PHE A 34 -12.72 -20.95 -10.96
CA PHE A 34 -12.03 -21.13 -12.25
C PHE A 34 -12.09 -19.88 -13.12
N VAL A 35 -13.20 -19.14 -13.07
CA VAL A 35 -13.32 -17.85 -13.77
C VAL A 35 -12.39 -16.81 -13.16
N ASN A 36 -12.29 -16.76 -11.83
CA ASN A 36 -11.35 -15.87 -11.15
C ASN A 36 -9.91 -16.26 -11.45
N LEU A 37 -9.56 -17.55 -11.37
CA LEU A 37 -8.22 -18.02 -11.71
C LEU A 37 -7.83 -17.61 -13.14
N LYS A 38 -8.72 -17.79 -14.12
CA LYS A 38 -8.45 -17.38 -15.51
C LYS A 38 -8.23 -15.87 -15.66
N LYS A 39 -8.83 -15.03 -14.80
CA LYS A 39 -8.65 -13.58 -14.80
C LYS A 39 -7.42 -13.13 -14.03
N GLU A 40 -7.08 -13.85 -12.96
CA GLU A 40 -6.08 -13.44 -11.96
C GLU A 40 -4.78 -14.27 -12.03
N TYR A 41 -4.64 -15.18 -13.00
CA TYR A 41 -3.50 -16.10 -13.08
C TYR A 41 -2.14 -15.38 -13.16
N ASN A 42 -2.08 -14.20 -13.79
CA ASN A 42 -0.87 -13.37 -13.79
C ASN A 42 -0.41 -13.01 -12.38
N GLY A 43 -1.35 -12.85 -11.44
CA GLY A 43 -1.08 -12.60 -10.03
C GLY A 43 -0.36 -13.75 -9.33
N LEU A 44 -0.36 -14.97 -9.89
CA LEU A 44 0.48 -16.07 -9.38
C LEU A 44 1.95 -15.83 -9.73
N PHE A 45 2.25 -15.45 -10.98
CA PHE A 45 3.62 -15.15 -11.40
C PHE A 45 4.15 -13.89 -10.74
N TRP A 46 3.32 -12.85 -10.61
CA TRP A 46 3.73 -11.63 -9.91
C TRP A 46 4.07 -11.88 -8.44
N GLN A 47 3.48 -12.89 -7.79
CA GLN A 47 3.79 -13.20 -6.40
C GLN A 47 5.23 -13.70 -6.20
N GLU A 48 5.81 -14.39 -7.18
CA GLU A 48 7.22 -14.83 -7.13
C GLU A 48 8.19 -13.65 -7.03
N GLU A 49 7.82 -12.49 -7.58
CA GLU A 49 8.62 -11.25 -7.49
C GLU A 49 8.19 -10.37 -6.31
N MET A 50 6.88 -10.28 -6.05
CA MET A 50 6.32 -9.42 -5.00
C MET A 50 6.69 -9.90 -3.59
N ILE A 51 6.66 -11.21 -3.33
CA ILE A 51 6.92 -11.74 -1.99
C ILE A 51 8.38 -11.46 -1.58
N PRO A 52 9.41 -11.79 -2.39
CA PRO A 52 10.79 -11.41 -2.08
C PRO A 52 10.99 -9.91 -1.97
N PHE A 53 10.33 -9.12 -2.83
CA PHE A 53 10.34 -7.67 -2.72
C PHE A 53 9.92 -7.23 -1.31
N PHE A 54 8.71 -7.57 -0.86
CA PHE A 54 8.21 -7.15 0.46
C PHE A 54 9.04 -7.68 1.63
N GLN A 55 9.61 -8.88 1.51
CA GLN A 55 10.52 -9.45 2.53
C GLN A 55 11.85 -8.69 2.62
N SER A 56 12.28 -8.04 1.53
CA SER A 56 13.55 -7.32 1.45
C SER A 56 13.44 -5.80 1.66
N VAL A 57 12.22 -5.24 1.70
CA VAL A 57 12.03 -3.80 1.86
C VAL A 57 12.62 -3.35 3.19
N ILE A 58 13.51 -2.35 3.12
CA ILE A 58 14.03 -1.64 4.27
C ILE A 58 13.73 -0.16 4.05
N LEU A 59 12.95 0.42 4.95
CA LEU A 59 12.64 1.84 4.90
C LEU A 59 13.73 2.66 5.62
N PRO A 60 14.12 3.83 5.08
CA PRO A 60 15.07 4.72 5.74
C PRO A 60 14.56 5.20 7.10
N LYS A 61 15.47 5.35 8.08
CA LYS A 61 15.13 5.89 9.42
C LYS A 61 14.53 7.30 9.41
N LYS A 62 14.73 8.06 8.32
CA LYS A 62 14.12 9.38 8.13
C LYS A 62 12.61 9.32 7.89
N CYS A 63 12.06 8.16 7.49
CA CYS A 63 10.63 7.95 7.38
C CYS A 63 10.09 7.68 8.79
N THR A 64 9.44 8.68 9.39
CA THR A 64 9.01 8.70 10.79
C THR A 64 7.50 8.65 10.97
N ASN A 65 6.74 8.82 9.88
CA ASN A 65 5.28 8.68 9.85
C ASN A 65 4.82 7.78 8.70
N ALA A 66 3.53 7.43 8.70
CA ALA A 66 2.96 6.49 7.75
C ALA A 66 3.01 7.01 6.30
N GLN A 67 2.81 8.32 6.09
CA GLN A 67 2.85 8.96 4.78
C GLN A 67 4.25 8.85 4.16
N GLU A 68 5.29 9.24 4.91
CA GLU A 68 6.70 9.14 4.48
C GLU A 68 7.11 7.70 4.17
N CYS A 69 6.66 6.74 5.00
CA CYS A 69 6.92 5.32 4.78
C CYS A 69 6.25 4.83 3.49
N TYR A 70 4.99 5.21 3.26
CA TYR A 70 4.21 4.75 2.10
C TYR A 70 4.71 5.37 0.79
N LEU A 71 5.14 6.64 0.81
CA LEU A 71 5.76 7.30 -0.34
C LEU A 71 7.11 6.66 -0.72
N GLU A 72 7.96 6.35 0.26
CA GLU A 72 9.21 5.66 0.00
C GLU A 72 8.95 4.23 -0.50
N LEU A 73 7.96 3.53 0.06
CA LEU A 73 7.55 2.21 -0.42
C LEU A 73 7.04 2.27 -1.87
N ALA A 74 6.27 3.30 -2.25
CA ALA A 74 5.81 3.50 -3.62
C ALA A 74 6.99 3.66 -4.59
N LYS A 75 8.01 4.44 -4.20
CA LYS A 75 9.25 4.60 -4.98
C LYS A 75 9.97 3.25 -5.17
N GLN A 76 10.16 2.49 -4.09
CA GLN A 76 10.83 1.18 -4.17
C GLN A 76 10.01 0.18 -5.00
N ALA A 77 8.68 0.17 -4.85
CA ALA A 77 7.79 -0.67 -5.65
C ALA A 77 7.88 -0.34 -7.14
N LYS A 78 7.92 0.95 -7.51
CA LYS A 78 8.10 1.38 -8.90
C LYS A 78 9.43 0.89 -9.47
N GLU A 79 10.51 1.06 -8.72
CA GLU A 79 11.85 0.67 -9.16
C GLU A 79 12.02 -0.85 -9.31
N LYS A 80 11.51 -1.63 -8.34
CA LYS A 80 11.75 -3.08 -8.27
C LYS A 80 10.71 -3.90 -9.02
N LEU A 81 9.44 -3.49 -8.98
CA LEU A 81 8.34 -4.24 -9.60
C LEU A 81 7.89 -3.62 -10.94
N GLY A 82 8.21 -2.35 -11.21
CA GLY A 82 7.92 -1.72 -12.50
C GLY A 82 8.46 -2.47 -13.72
N PRO A 83 9.65 -3.11 -13.68
CA PRO A 83 10.13 -3.98 -14.75
C PRO A 83 9.37 -5.30 -14.91
N VAL A 84 8.67 -5.76 -13.87
CA VAL A 84 7.91 -7.03 -13.88
C VAL A 84 6.64 -6.87 -14.72
N ASP A 85 5.90 -5.78 -14.52
CA ASP A 85 4.70 -5.47 -15.28
C ASP A 85 4.38 -3.96 -15.21
N PRO A 86 3.92 -3.32 -16.32
CA PRO A 86 3.48 -1.94 -16.33
C PRO A 86 2.42 -1.59 -15.28
N TYR A 87 1.61 -2.56 -14.85
CA TYR A 87 0.67 -2.42 -13.75
C TYR A 87 1.32 -1.83 -12.49
N PHE A 88 2.55 -2.24 -12.15
CA PHE A 88 3.23 -1.76 -10.95
C PHE A 88 3.69 -0.32 -11.04
N ASN A 89 3.94 0.20 -12.25
CA ASN A 89 4.20 1.63 -12.45
C ASN A 89 2.94 2.44 -12.13
N ASN A 90 1.79 2.03 -12.68
CA ASN A 90 0.51 2.67 -12.41
C ASN A 90 0.11 2.55 -10.93
N LEU A 91 0.37 1.39 -10.32
CA LEU A 91 0.11 1.15 -8.90
C LEU A 91 0.94 2.08 -8.02
N ALA A 92 2.24 2.20 -8.29
CA ALA A 92 3.11 3.11 -7.54
C ALA A 92 2.68 4.57 -7.69
N ASP A 93 2.29 4.99 -8.89
CA ASP A 93 1.76 6.34 -9.11
C ASP A 93 0.45 6.56 -8.33
N ALA A 94 -0.45 5.59 -8.34
CA ALA A 94 -1.68 5.62 -7.54
C ALA A 94 -1.42 5.66 -6.02
N MET A 95 -0.37 5.00 -5.54
CA MET A 95 0.03 5.08 -4.12
C MET A 95 0.44 6.51 -3.74
N VAL A 96 1.16 7.22 -4.60
CA VAL A 96 1.53 8.62 -4.38
C VAL A 96 0.28 9.50 -4.39
N THR A 97 -0.56 9.37 -5.42
CA THR A 97 -1.83 10.13 -5.53
C THR A 97 -2.73 9.92 -4.32
N TRP A 98 -2.75 8.72 -3.73
CA TRP A 98 -3.53 8.46 -2.52
C TRP A 98 -3.05 9.28 -1.32
N ILE A 99 -1.73 9.44 -1.15
CA ILE A 99 -1.18 10.27 -0.08
C ILE A 99 -1.45 11.75 -0.34
N GLU A 100 -1.29 12.22 -1.57
CA GLU A 100 -1.62 13.60 -1.94
C GLU A 100 -3.08 13.94 -1.64
N ALA A 101 -4.01 13.06 -2.04
CA ALA A 101 -5.43 13.22 -1.76
C ALA A 101 -5.74 13.16 -0.25
N TRP A 102 -5.06 12.28 0.48
CA TRP A 102 -5.18 12.18 1.94
C TRP A 102 -4.73 13.47 2.63
N GLU A 103 -3.61 14.04 2.21
CA GLU A 103 -3.07 15.28 2.76
C GLU A 103 -3.95 16.48 2.43
N GLU A 104 -4.46 16.56 1.20
CA GLU A 104 -5.41 17.61 0.81
C GLU A 104 -6.67 17.58 1.69
N PHE A 105 -7.23 16.38 1.92
CA PHE A 105 -8.44 16.23 2.72
C PHE A 105 -8.21 16.49 4.21
N ASN A 106 -7.01 16.19 4.74
CA ASN A 106 -6.65 16.33 6.15
C ASN A 106 -5.77 17.56 6.44
N ALA A 107 -5.72 18.53 5.52
CA ALA A 107 -4.93 19.73 5.72
C ALA A 107 -5.37 20.44 7.02
N PRO A 108 -4.42 20.91 7.85
CA PRO A 108 -4.77 21.62 9.08
C PRO A 108 -5.66 22.81 8.75
N ALA A 109 -6.72 23.01 9.54
CA ALA A 109 -7.65 24.11 9.34
C ALA A 109 -6.86 25.42 9.24
N LYS A 110 -7.06 26.17 8.15
CA LYS A 110 -6.47 27.52 8.03
C LYS A 110 -6.94 28.32 9.24
N VAL A 111 -6.01 28.65 10.13
CA VAL A 111 -6.29 29.58 11.24
C VAL A 111 -6.83 30.84 10.59
N LYS A 112 -8.13 31.10 10.75
CA LYS A 112 -8.69 32.41 10.43
C LYS A 112 -8.02 33.36 11.41
N ASN A 113 -6.99 34.06 10.96
CA ASN A 113 -6.46 35.21 11.69
C ASN A 113 -7.62 36.19 11.84
N GLY A 114 -8.26 36.16 13.01
CA GLY A 114 -9.26 37.13 13.41
C GLY A 114 -8.58 38.50 13.41
N THR A 115 -8.97 39.32 12.46
CA THR A 115 -8.76 40.77 12.51
C THR A 115 -9.69 41.35 13.57
N ALA A 116 -9.08 41.94 14.60
CA ALA A 116 -9.52 43.02 15.50
C ALA A 116 -9.25 42.68 16.97
#